data_AF-A0A9X9FZ33-F1
#
_entry.id   AF-A0A9X9FZ33-F1
#
_cell.length_a   1.000
_cell.length_b   1.000
_cell.length_c   1.000
_cell.angle_alpha   90.00
_cell.angle_beta   90.00
_cell.angle_gamma   90.00
#
_symmetry.space_group_name_H-M   'P 1'
#
loop_
_entity.id
_entity.type
_entity.pdbx_description
1 polymer ?
#
loop_
_entity_poly.entity_id
_entity_poly.type
_entity_poly.pdbx_seq_one_letter_code
_entity_poly.pdbx_strand_id
1 'polypeptide(L)'
;MKTALVELISKISAGVMGEDEVARIAEEAAQAYADPAAFLAANPDINYDDSFPIPLGEWVVVGSLPDTVLFQADTYGDLFAQIVASFGPGVAFNLKPKQLAKTDGLTALNRIQIQMSALSPEDGGYVLLNFSQLLDDEIQAVLVFGNDLPRVLALCAEVGIQAEPSLEALKVAVHV
;
A
#
# COMPACT_ATOMS: atom_id res chain seq x y z
N MET A 1 10.14 16.15 -4.48
CA MET A 1 8.84 15.66 -4.00
C MET A 1 7.96 15.12 -5.13
N LYS A 2 7.34 15.94 -5.99
CA LYS A 2 6.42 15.45 -7.06
C LYS A 2 6.98 14.28 -7.88
N THR A 3 8.20 14.40 -8.41
CA THR A 3 8.83 13.33 -9.21
C THR A 3 8.96 12.01 -8.45
N ALA A 4 9.32 12.09 -7.17
CA ALA A 4 9.41 10.91 -6.30
C ALA A 4 8.02 10.31 -6.01
N LEU A 5 7.01 11.15 -5.82
CA LEU A 5 5.62 10.70 -5.64
C LEU A 5 5.08 10.02 -6.91
N VAL A 6 5.35 10.56 -8.10
CA VAL A 6 4.99 9.91 -9.37
C VAL A 6 5.63 8.52 -9.45
N GLU A 7 6.95 8.43 -9.22
CA GLU A 7 7.65 7.15 -9.30
C GLU A 7 7.15 6.16 -8.24
N LEU A 8 6.89 6.62 -7.01
CA LEU A 8 6.37 5.80 -5.92
C LEU A 8 5.00 5.23 -6.26
N ILE A 9 4.05 6.08 -6.64
CA ILE A 9 2.67 5.70 -6.94
C ILE A 9 2.64 4.76 -8.16
N SER A 10 3.44 5.05 -9.20
CA SER A 10 3.61 4.13 -10.34
C SER A 10 4.08 2.74 -9.90
N LYS A 11 5.04 2.64 -8.98
CA LYS A 11 5.57 1.35 -8.52
C LYS A 11 4.60 0.58 -7.63
N ILE A 12 3.94 1.24 -6.66
CA ILE A 12 3.00 0.57 -5.74
C ILE A 12 1.68 0.21 -6.42
N SER A 13 1.33 0.87 -7.54
CA SER A 13 0.17 0.49 -8.34
C SER A 13 0.40 -0.76 -9.20
N ALA A 14 1.66 -1.21 -9.36
CA ALA A 14 2.03 -2.39 -10.15
C ALA A 14 1.39 -2.45 -11.56
N GLY A 15 1.18 -1.29 -12.19
CA GLY A 15 0.58 -1.17 -13.53
C GLY A 15 -0.96 -1.16 -13.57
N VAL A 16 -1.64 -1.14 -12.42
CA VAL A 16 -3.10 -1.03 -12.34
C VAL A 16 -3.59 0.39 -12.68
N MET A 17 -2.84 1.41 -12.28
CA MET A 17 -3.20 2.82 -12.46
C MET A 17 -2.60 3.39 -13.75
N GLY A 18 -3.36 4.25 -14.43
CA GLY A 18 -2.89 4.96 -15.62
C GLY A 18 -1.93 6.10 -15.28
N GLU A 19 -1.01 6.43 -16.18
CA GLU A 19 0.02 7.48 -15.96
C GLU A 19 -0.59 8.85 -15.60
N ASP A 20 -1.69 9.24 -16.24
CA ASP A 20 -2.38 10.50 -15.96
C ASP A 20 -2.96 10.55 -14.54
N GLU A 21 -3.48 9.42 -14.07
CA GLU A 21 -4.03 9.29 -12.72
C GLU A 21 -2.93 9.38 -11.67
N VAL A 22 -1.82 8.65 -11.89
CA VAL A 22 -0.62 8.74 -11.06
C VAL A 22 -0.09 10.17 -10.99
N ALA A 23 0.03 10.84 -12.14
CA ALA A 23 0.54 12.21 -12.21
C ALA A 23 -0.35 13.20 -11.47
N ARG A 24 -1.68 13.02 -11.52
CA ARG A 24 -2.66 13.84 -10.80
C ARG A 24 -2.52 13.67 -9.30
N ILE A 25 -2.53 12.44 -8.78
CA ILE A 25 -2.39 12.18 -7.33
C ILE A 25 -1.07 12.74 -6.81
N ALA A 26 0.03 12.51 -7.56
CA ALA A 26 1.34 13.02 -7.17
C ALA A 26 1.42 14.55 -7.15
N GLU A 27 0.70 15.24 -8.05
CA GLU A 27 0.61 16.71 -8.04
C GLU A 27 -0.18 17.21 -6.83
N GLU A 28 -1.37 16.64 -6.58
CA GLU A 28 -2.22 17.03 -5.45
C GLU A 28 -1.50 16.80 -4.12
N ALA A 29 -0.88 15.63 -3.94
CA ALA A 29 -0.08 15.33 -2.76
C ALA A 29 1.12 16.27 -2.62
N ALA A 30 1.83 16.60 -3.71
CA ALA A 30 2.96 17.52 -3.66
C ALA A 30 2.54 18.94 -3.24
N GLN A 31 1.37 19.41 -3.68
CA GLN A 31 0.81 20.69 -3.25
C GLN A 31 0.44 20.65 -1.76
N ALA A 32 -0.22 19.58 -1.32
CA ALA A 32 -0.57 19.36 0.08
C ALA A 32 0.66 19.27 1.00
N TYR A 33 1.77 18.67 0.56
CA TYR A 33 3.03 18.69 1.29
C TYR A 33 3.67 20.08 1.36
N ALA A 34 3.54 20.89 0.30
CA ALA A 34 4.20 22.19 0.20
C ALA A 34 3.50 23.28 1.01
N ASP A 35 2.16 23.31 0.98
CA ASP A 35 1.34 24.29 1.71
C ASP A 35 -0.01 23.68 2.12
N PRO A 36 -0.06 22.96 3.26
CA PRO A 36 -1.29 22.32 3.72
C PRO A 36 -2.46 23.29 3.90
N ALA A 37 -2.18 24.50 4.38
CA ALA A 37 -3.22 25.50 4.66
C ALA A 37 -3.85 26.03 3.36
N ALA A 38 -3.02 26.34 2.35
CA ALA A 38 -3.53 26.74 1.04
C ALA A 38 -4.28 25.60 0.35
N PHE A 39 -3.79 24.36 0.49
CA PHE A 39 -4.46 23.18 -0.08
C PHE A 39 -5.85 22.96 0.52
N LEU A 40 -6.01 23.01 1.85
CA LEU A 40 -7.31 22.90 2.51
C LEU A 40 -8.26 24.05 2.14
N ALA A 41 -7.74 25.28 2.05
CA ALA A 41 -8.55 26.43 1.63
C ALA A 41 -9.07 26.30 0.19
N ALA A 42 -8.30 25.65 -0.70
CA ALA A 42 -8.70 25.38 -2.08
C ALA A 42 -9.67 24.19 -2.22
N ASN A 43 -9.68 23.30 -1.22
CA ASN A 43 -10.46 22.05 -1.21
C ASN A 43 -11.33 21.95 0.06
N PRO A 44 -12.38 22.78 0.19
CA PRO A 44 -13.18 22.87 1.42
C PRO A 44 -13.99 21.61 1.74
N ASP A 45 -14.15 20.69 0.77
CA ASP A 45 -14.86 19.42 0.95
C ASP A 45 -13.97 18.32 1.54
N ILE A 46 -12.66 18.54 1.67
CA ILE A 46 -11.74 17.56 2.26
C ILE A 46 -11.97 17.48 3.77
N ASN A 47 -12.24 16.26 4.25
CA ASN A 47 -12.39 15.97 5.66
C ASN A 47 -11.05 15.53 6.28
N TYR A 48 -10.13 16.47 6.40
CA TYR A 48 -8.84 16.28 7.07
C TYR A 48 -8.72 17.27 8.23
N ASP A 49 -8.22 16.79 9.36
CA ASP A 49 -7.88 17.60 10.53
C ASP A 49 -6.65 17.04 11.26
N ASP A 50 -6.24 17.72 12.34
CA ASP A 50 -5.03 17.36 13.09
C ASP A 50 -5.18 16.08 13.96
N SER A 51 -6.32 15.39 13.90
CA SER A 51 -6.50 14.09 14.57
C SER A 51 -5.92 12.92 13.78
N PHE A 52 -5.71 13.09 12.46
CA PHE A 52 -5.07 12.08 11.64
C PHE A 52 -3.60 11.88 12.03
N PRO A 53 -3.11 10.63 12.06
CA PRO A 53 -1.75 10.32 12.50
C PRO A 53 -0.67 10.65 11.46
N ILE A 54 -1.08 11.07 10.26
CA ILE A 54 -0.23 11.33 9.09
C ILE A 54 -0.44 12.76 8.59
N PRO A 55 0.59 13.39 7.98
CA PRO A 55 0.46 14.71 7.39
C PRO A 55 -0.49 14.70 6.17
N LEU A 56 -1.09 15.86 5.87
CA LEU A 56 -2.05 16.02 4.78
C LEU A 56 -1.53 15.53 3.42
N GLY A 57 -0.25 15.75 3.10
CA GLY A 57 0.35 15.24 1.85
C GLY A 57 0.33 13.71 1.75
N GLU A 58 0.62 13.01 2.85
CA GLU A 58 0.55 11.54 2.93
C GLU A 58 -0.91 11.09 2.88
N TRP A 59 -1.81 11.80 3.57
CA TRP A 59 -3.24 11.54 3.56
C TRP A 59 -3.83 11.63 2.15
N VAL A 60 -3.42 12.63 1.36
CA VAL A 60 -3.84 12.76 -0.05
C VAL A 60 -3.35 11.57 -0.88
N VAL A 61 -2.13 11.06 -0.66
CA VAL A 61 -1.65 9.85 -1.34
C VAL A 61 -2.54 8.67 -0.95
N VAL A 62 -2.64 8.35 0.33
CA VAL A 62 -3.32 7.17 0.85
C VAL A 62 -4.81 7.18 0.47
N GLY A 63 -5.50 8.31 0.68
CA GLY A 63 -6.92 8.47 0.40
C GLY A 63 -7.28 8.53 -1.09
N SER A 64 -6.30 8.70 -1.98
CA SER A 64 -6.52 8.71 -3.44
C SER A 64 -6.22 7.37 -4.11
N LEU A 65 -5.58 6.43 -3.41
CA LEU A 65 -5.32 5.11 -3.96
C LEU A 65 -6.62 4.29 -4.03
N PRO A 66 -6.90 3.60 -5.14
CA PRO A 66 -8.05 2.71 -5.22
C PRO A 66 -7.85 1.47 -4.33
N ASP A 67 -8.96 0.82 -3.98
CA ASP A 67 -9.00 -0.44 -3.20
C ASP A 67 -8.33 -1.64 -3.91
N THR A 68 -8.03 -1.50 -5.20
CA THR A 68 -7.22 -2.45 -5.98
C THR A 68 -5.72 -2.26 -5.81
N VAL A 69 -5.28 -1.17 -5.16
CA VAL A 69 -3.87 -0.82 -4.93
C VAL A 69 -3.55 -0.78 -3.44
N LEU A 70 -4.36 -0.05 -2.66
CA LEU A 70 -4.25 -0.01 -1.20
C LEU A 70 -5.26 -0.98 -0.59
N PHE A 71 -4.75 -2.05 0.00
CA PHE A 71 -5.57 -3.08 0.64
C PHE A 71 -5.67 -2.78 2.14
N GLN A 72 -6.90 -2.71 2.64
CA GLN A 72 -7.20 -2.42 4.03
C GLN A 72 -8.20 -3.44 4.58
N ALA A 73 -7.88 -4.08 5.70
CA ALA A 73 -8.75 -5.09 6.29
C ALA A 73 -8.44 -5.35 7.77
N ASP A 74 -9.47 -5.74 8.52
CA ASP A 74 -9.32 -6.23 9.90
C ASP A 74 -8.72 -7.64 10.00
N THR A 75 -8.78 -8.44 8.93
CA THR A 75 -8.30 -9.83 8.97
C THR A 75 -7.46 -10.19 7.74
N TYR A 76 -6.49 -11.09 7.91
CA TYR A 76 -5.71 -11.64 6.79
C TYR A 76 -6.56 -12.40 5.77
N GLY A 77 -7.71 -12.96 6.20
CA GLY A 77 -8.67 -13.59 5.30
C GLY A 77 -9.27 -12.57 4.34
N ASP A 78 -9.74 -11.46 4.88
CA ASP A 78 -10.37 -10.38 4.11
C ASP A 78 -9.34 -9.62 3.26
N LEU A 79 -8.16 -9.34 3.82
CA LEU A 79 -7.01 -8.80 3.08
C LEU A 79 -6.70 -9.65 1.85
N PHE A 80 -6.56 -10.96 2.03
CA PHE A 80 -6.23 -11.84 0.92
C PHE A 80 -7.39 -11.98 -0.08
N ALA A 81 -8.64 -11.83 0.36
CA ALA A 81 -9.79 -11.80 -0.54
C ALA A 81 -9.77 -10.55 -1.44
N GLN A 82 -9.46 -9.37 -0.88
CA GLN A 82 -9.30 -8.13 -1.65
C GLN A 82 -8.14 -8.25 -2.65
N ILE A 83 -6.99 -8.77 -2.20
CA ILE A 83 -5.85 -9.03 -3.08
C ILE A 83 -6.26 -9.95 -4.23
N VAL A 84 -6.90 -11.10 -3.97
CA VAL A 84 -7.32 -12.01 -5.05
C VAL A 84 -8.29 -11.32 -6.03
N ALA A 85 -9.17 -10.44 -5.53
CA ALA A 85 -10.12 -9.70 -6.36
C ALA A 85 -9.48 -8.62 -7.24
N SER A 86 -8.32 -8.08 -6.85
CA SER A 86 -7.59 -7.11 -7.68
C SER A 86 -6.91 -7.75 -8.89
N PHE A 87 -6.69 -9.07 -8.88
CA PHE A 87 -6.18 -9.81 -10.04
C PHE A 87 -7.31 -10.28 -10.97
N GLY A 88 -7.05 -10.25 -12.28
CA GLY A 88 -7.99 -10.74 -13.28
C GLY A 88 -8.24 -12.26 -13.21
N PRO A 89 -9.32 -12.75 -13.84
CA PRO A 89 -9.77 -14.15 -13.74
C PRO A 89 -8.79 -15.20 -14.28
N GLY A 90 -7.71 -14.79 -14.94
CA GLY A 90 -6.65 -15.66 -15.45
C GLY A 90 -5.58 -16.04 -14.42
N VAL A 91 -5.58 -15.43 -13.24
CA VAL A 91 -4.54 -15.67 -12.22
C VAL A 91 -4.98 -16.78 -11.28
N ALA A 92 -4.16 -17.83 -11.19
CA ALA A 92 -4.45 -18.99 -10.36
C ALA A 92 -3.84 -18.84 -8.96
N PHE A 93 -4.70 -18.81 -7.94
CA PHE A 93 -4.30 -18.82 -6.53
C PHE A 93 -4.51 -20.20 -5.91
N ASN A 94 -3.44 -20.76 -5.33
CA ASN A 94 -3.49 -22.03 -4.60
C ASN A 94 -4.04 -21.83 -3.19
N LEU A 95 -3.60 -20.76 -2.51
CA LEU A 95 -4.17 -20.31 -1.26
C LEU A 95 -5.58 -19.76 -1.49
N LYS A 96 -6.51 -20.05 -0.57
CA LYS A 96 -7.87 -19.49 -0.54
C LYS A 96 -8.10 -18.71 0.76
N PRO A 97 -8.81 -17.57 0.74
CA PRO A 97 -9.08 -16.75 1.95
C PRO A 97 -9.56 -17.55 3.16
N LYS A 98 -10.52 -18.47 2.96
CA LYS A 98 -11.06 -19.33 4.02
C LYS A 98 -10.03 -20.19 4.76
N GLN A 99 -8.86 -20.45 4.16
CA GLN A 99 -7.78 -21.21 4.79
C GLN A 99 -6.99 -20.39 5.83
N LEU A 100 -7.24 -19.07 5.92
CA LEU A 100 -6.61 -18.14 6.85
C LEU A 100 -7.46 -17.88 8.12
N ALA A 101 -8.74 -18.24 8.12
CA ALA A 101 -9.69 -17.90 9.20
C ALA A 101 -9.35 -18.49 10.60
N LYS A 102 -8.39 -19.42 10.69
CA LYS A 102 -7.97 -20.05 11.95
C LYS A 102 -6.46 -20.07 12.15
N THR A 103 -5.72 -19.33 11.34
CA THR A 103 -4.26 -19.20 11.48
C THR A 103 -3.95 -17.99 12.32
N ASP A 104 -2.91 -18.07 13.15
CA ASP A 104 -2.31 -16.88 13.76
C ASP A 104 -1.77 -15.93 12.68
N GLY A 105 -1.57 -14.66 13.04
CA GLY A 105 -1.19 -13.62 12.09
C GLY A 105 0.11 -13.91 11.34
N LEU A 106 1.14 -14.42 12.03
CA LEU A 106 2.42 -14.72 11.40
C LEU A 106 2.30 -15.86 10.40
N THR A 107 1.59 -16.93 10.75
CA THR A 107 1.32 -18.04 9.83
C THR A 107 0.47 -17.57 8.64
N ALA A 108 -0.55 -16.74 8.86
CA ALA A 108 -1.41 -16.22 7.81
C ALA A 108 -0.62 -15.37 6.80
N LEU A 109 0.11 -14.39 7.31
CA LEU A 109 0.91 -13.46 6.51
C LEU A 109 2.02 -14.19 5.74
N ASN A 110 2.69 -15.17 6.37
CA ASN A 110 3.70 -15.97 5.69
C ASN A 110 3.10 -16.77 4.51
N ARG A 111 1.89 -17.32 4.66
CA ARG A 111 1.20 -18.03 3.56
C ARG A 111 0.81 -17.08 2.43
N ILE A 112 0.32 -15.90 2.75
CA ILE A 112 0.02 -14.85 1.75
C ILE A 112 1.30 -14.49 1.00
N GLN A 113 2.39 -14.18 1.71
CA GLN A 113 3.65 -13.79 1.10
C GLN A 113 4.25 -14.89 0.21
N ILE A 114 4.13 -16.17 0.58
CA ILE A 114 4.54 -17.30 -0.28
C ILE A 114 3.69 -17.36 -1.56
N GLN A 115 2.38 -17.14 -1.45
CA GLN A 115 1.51 -17.12 -2.63
C GLN A 115 1.83 -15.94 -3.54
N MET A 116 2.16 -14.77 -2.96
CA MET A 116 2.50 -13.55 -3.70
C MET A 116 3.87 -13.63 -4.39
N SER A 117 4.87 -14.23 -3.74
CA SER A 117 6.21 -14.37 -4.33
C SER A 117 6.29 -15.34 -5.50
N ALA A 118 5.29 -16.22 -5.64
CA ALA A 118 5.21 -17.17 -6.75
C ALA A 118 4.61 -16.58 -8.05
N LEU A 119 3.99 -15.39 -7.97
CA LEU A 119 3.40 -14.69 -9.12
C LEU A 119 4.43 -13.72 -9.72
N SER A 120 4.42 -13.50 -11.03
CA SER A 120 5.37 -12.61 -11.73
C SER A 120 6.85 -12.86 -11.36
N PRO A 121 7.36 -14.10 -11.52
CA PRO A 121 8.72 -14.46 -11.15
C PRO A 121 9.81 -13.63 -11.86
N GLU A 122 9.54 -13.15 -13.07
CA GLU A 122 10.39 -12.25 -13.83
C GLU A 122 10.62 -10.90 -13.13
N ASP A 123 9.64 -10.45 -12.34
CA ASP A 123 9.69 -9.21 -11.56
C ASP A 123 10.10 -9.45 -10.10
N GLY A 124 10.53 -10.67 -9.78
CA GLY A 124 11.01 -11.06 -8.45
C GLY A 124 9.89 -11.44 -7.47
N GLY A 125 8.67 -11.68 -7.94
CA GLY A 125 7.54 -11.95 -7.06
C GLY A 125 6.84 -10.67 -6.59
N TYR A 126 5.64 -10.78 -6.02
CA TYR A 126 5.07 -9.68 -5.23
C TYR A 126 5.49 -9.76 -3.77
N VAL A 127 5.78 -8.61 -3.19
CA VAL A 127 6.01 -8.39 -1.76
C VAL A 127 4.86 -7.58 -1.20
N LEU A 128 4.26 -8.07 -0.12
CA LEU A 128 3.29 -7.30 0.64
C LEU A 128 4.04 -6.31 1.52
N LEU A 129 3.72 -5.03 1.37
CA LEU A 129 4.41 -3.93 2.01
C LEU A 129 3.41 -3.16 2.89
N ASN A 130 3.65 -3.09 4.19
CA ASN A 130 2.95 -2.15 5.06
C ASN A 130 3.20 -0.75 4.52
N PHE A 131 2.16 0.05 4.33
CA PHE A 131 2.27 1.33 3.65
C PHE A 131 1.50 2.41 4.41
N SER A 132 2.18 3.48 4.78
CA SER A 132 1.70 4.53 5.69
C SER A 132 1.36 3.99 7.10
N GLN A 133 0.98 4.89 8.01
CA GLN A 133 0.33 4.50 9.26
C GLN A 133 -1.10 4.01 9.00
N LEU A 134 -1.57 3.12 9.86
CA LEU A 134 -2.94 2.62 9.86
C LEU A 134 -3.93 3.77 10.11
N LEU A 135 -4.99 3.82 9.32
CA LEU A 135 -6.05 4.81 9.46
C LEU A 135 -7.28 4.20 10.14
N ASP A 136 -7.94 3.27 9.45
CA ASP A 136 -9.23 2.72 9.89
C ASP A 136 -9.15 1.24 10.29
N ASP A 137 -8.47 0.42 9.50
CA ASP A 137 -8.35 -1.04 9.67
C ASP A 137 -7.06 -1.48 10.41
N GLU A 138 -7.04 -2.72 10.89
CA GLU A 138 -5.86 -3.32 11.54
C GLU A 138 -4.69 -3.60 10.56
N ILE A 139 -4.95 -3.64 9.25
CA ILE A 139 -3.96 -3.91 8.21
C ILE A 139 -4.11 -2.88 7.09
N GLN A 140 -2.99 -2.32 6.63
CA GLN A 140 -2.91 -1.43 5.47
C GLN A 140 -1.65 -1.75 4.68
N ALA A 141 -1.82 -2.26 3.45
CA ALA A 141 -0.71 -2.73 2.65
C ALA A 141 -0.90 -2.51 1.15
N VAL A 142 0.21 -2.47 0.44
CA VAL A 142 0.27 -2.47 -1.03
C VAL A 142 1.06 -3.68 -1.53
N LEU A 143 0.90 -4.03 -2.80
CA LEU A 143 1.73 -5.04 -3.47
C LEU A 143 2.81 -4.37 -4.31
N VAL A 144 4.06 -4.78 -4.11
CA VAL A 144 5.22 -4.25 -4.85
C VAL A 144 5.98 -5.39 -5.48
N PHE A 145 6.47 -5.21 -6.71
CA PHE A 145 7.37 -6.18 -7.31
C PHE A 145 8.68 -6.28 -6.51
N GLY A 146 9.16 -7.50 -6.29
CA GLY A 146 10.35 -7.77 -5.48
C GLY A 146 11.59 -7.06 -6.01
N ASN A 147 11.73 -6.95 -7.33
CA ASN A 147 12.82 -6.20 -7.96
C ASN A 147 12.74 -4.68 -7.70
N ASP A 148 11.54 -4.14 -7.47
CA ASP A 148 11.30 -2.73 -7.21
C ASP A 148 11.33 -2.35 -5.72
N LEU A 149 11.22 -3.34 -4.83
CA LEU A 149 11.16 -3.12 -3.38
C LEU A 149 12.25 -2.18 -2.85
N PRO A 150 13.56 -2.33 -3.20
CA PRO A 150 14.59 -1.42 -2.70
C PRO A 150 14.36 0.04 -3.12
N ARG A 151 13.85 0.25 -4.34
CA ARG A 151 13.57 1.60 -4.84
C ARG A 151 12.32 2.18 -4.19
N VAL A 152 11.27 1.38 -4.01
CA VAL A 152 10.06 1.81 -3.29
C VAL A 152 10.38 2.23 -1.85
N LEU A 153 11.15 1.44 -1.10
CA LEU A 153 11.55 1.81 0.26
C LEU A 153 12.35 3.12 0.30
N ALA A 154 13.25 3.34 -0.66
CA ALA A 154 14.00 4.59 -0.77
C ALA A 154 13.08 5.79 -1.09
N LEU A 155 12.09 5.61 -1.96
CA LEU A 155 11.11 6.63 -2.30
C LEU A 155 10.20 6.97 -1.11
N CYS A 156 9.69 5.96 -0.39
CA CYS A 156 8.92 6.14 0.84
C CYS A 156 9.70 6.99 1.84
N ALA A 157 10.97 6.66 2.08
CA ALA A 157 11.84 7.45 2.96
C ALA A 157 12.07 8.89 2.45
N GLU A 158 12.19 9.09 1.13
CA GLU A 158 12.34 10.42 0.53
C GLU A 158 11.10 11.31 0.72
N VAL A 159 9.90 10.72 0.59
CA VAL A 159 8.63 11.46 0.70
C VAL A 159 8.05 11.46 2.12
N GLY A 160 8.69 10.75 3.06
CA GLY A 160 8.28 10.70 4.46
C GLY A 160 7.11 9.77 4.75
N ILE A 161 6.86 8.77 3.90
CA ILE A 161 5.83 7.74 4.11
C ILE A 161 6.47 6.54 4.79
N GLN A 162 5.88 6.05 5.87
CA GLN A 162 6.36 4.83 6.53
C GLN A 162 6.08 3.62 5.65
N ALA A 163 7.09 2.78 5.42
CA ALA A 163 6.90 1.53 4.70
C ALA A 163 7.89 0.46 5.15
N GLU A 164 7.41 -0.78 5.24
CA GLU A 164 8.22 -1.94 5.61
C GLU A 164 7.59 -3.24 5.08
N PRO A 165 8.39 -4.24 4.67
CA PRO A 165 7.86 -5.53 4.27
C PRO A 165 7.03 -6.15 5.41
N SER A 166 5.76 -6.47 5.13
CA SER A 166 4.78 -6.80 6.17
C SER A 166 5.19 -8.02 7.00
N LEU A 167 5.73 -9.05 6.34
CA LEU A 167 6.11 -10.30 7.00
C LEU A 167 7.31 -10.09 7.95
N GLU A 168 8.29 -9.32 7.52
CA GLU A 168 9.48 -8.96 8.28
C GLU A 168 9.11 -8.11 9.50
N ALA A 169 8.25 -7.10 9.31
CA ALA A 169 7.71 -6.28 10.38
C ALA A 169 7.01 -7.12 11.46
N LEU A 170 6.13 -8.03 11.04
CA LEU A 170 5.41 -8.88 11.99
C LEU A 170 6.34 -9.88 12.70
N LYS A 171 7.36 -10.42 12.02
CA LYS A 171 8.37 -11.26 12.67
C LYS A 171 9.07 -10.50 13.78
N VAL A 172 9.43 -9.24 13.56
CA VAL A 172 10.05 -8.40 14.60
C VAL A 172 9.06 -8.18 15.75
N ALA A 173 7.83 -7.75 15.46
CA ALA A 173 6.82 -7.45 16.48
C ALA A 173 6.48 -8.64 17.40
N VAL A 174 6.53 -9.87 16.90
CA VAL A 174 6.23 -11.09 17.68
C VAL A 174 7.42 -11.59 18.51
N HIS A 175 8.65 -11.17 18.18
CA HIS A 175 9.87 -11.57 18.90
C HIS A 175 10.37 -10.51 19.91
N VAL A 176 9.65 -9.38 20.03
CA VAL A 176 9.88 -8.32 21.03
C VAL A 176 8.95 -8.54 22.21
#